data_AF-A0A519VBL6-F1
#
_entry.id   AF-A0A519VBL6-F1
#
_cell.length_a   1.000
_cell.length_b   1.000
_cell.length_c   1.000
_cell.angle_alpha   90.00
_cell.angle_beta   90.00
_cell.angle_gamma   90.00
#
_symmetry.space_group_name_H-M   'P 1'
#
loop_
_entity.id
_entity.type
_entity.pdbx_description
1 polymer ?
#
loop_
_entity_poly.entity_id
_entity_poly.type
_entity_poly.pdbx_seq_one_letter_code
_entity_poly.pdbx_strand_id
1 'polypeptide(L)' 'RAEKRKHAISLNQIENVKNRLFPSGTLQERVVNLAPMYVNYGDDFISSLIENFQPLGGDFTLLLPS' A
#
# COMPACT_ATOMS: atom_id res chain seq x y z
N ARG A 1 -1.76 24.19 21.44
CA ARG A 1 -2.10 24.27 19.99
C ARG A 1 -1.14 23.46 19.13
N ALA A 2 0.19 23.56 19.33
CA ALA A 2 1.18 22.78 18.58
C ALA A 2 1.03 21.25 18.74
N GLU A 3 0.77 20.78 19.96
CA GLU A 3 0.62 19.35 20.25
C GLU A 3 -0.62 18.74 19.60
N LYS A 4 -1.78 19.42 19.68
CA LYS A 4 -2.98 19.04 18.91
C LYS A 4 -2.72 18.95 17.40
N ARG A 5 -1.92 19.88 16.85
CA ARG A 5 -1.54 19.87 15.43
C ARG A 5 -0.62 18.70 15.10
N LYS A 6 0.35 18.39 15.95
CA LYS A 6 1.25 17.22 15.79
C LYS A 6 0.46 15.92 15.81
N HIS A 7 -0.47 15.76 16.75
CA HIS A 7 -1.35 14.59 16.80
C HIS A 7 -2.22 14.45 15.55
N ALA A 8 -2.81 15.55 15.07
CA ALA A 8 -3.60 15.52 13.84
C ALA A 8 -2.76 15.10 12.62
N ILE A 9 -1.51 15.55 12.52
CA ILE A 9 -0.60 15.15 11.44
C ILE A 9 -0.31 13.65 11.49
N SER A 10 0.02 13.12 12.67
CA SER A 10 0.30 11.68 12.83
C SER A 10 -0.93 10.82 12.53
N LEU A 11 -2.12 11.25 12.95
CA LEU A 11 -3.37 10.57 12.64
C LEU A 11 -3.64 10.54 11.13
N ASN A 12 -3.47 11.67 10.45
CA ASN A 12 -3.63 11.74 9.00
C ASN A 12 -2.63 10.83 8.26
N GLN A 13 -1.38 10.72 8.74
CA GLN A 13 -0.40 9.82 8.14
C GLN A 13 -0.83 8.35 8.24
N ILE A 14 -1.32 7.94 9.42
CA ILE A 14 -1.84 6.58 9.64
C ILE A 14 -3.06 6.33 8.74
N GLU A 15 -3.98 7.29 8.66
CA GLU A 15 -5.17 7.18 7.82
C GLU A 15 -4.81 7.07 6.33
N ASN A 16 -3.83 7.85 5.86
CA ASN A 16 -3.36 7.78 4.49
C ASN A 16 -2.75 6.40 4.16
N VAL A 17 -1.94 5.83 5.06
CA VAL A 17 -1.37 4.48 4.88
C VAL A 17 -2.49 3.45 4.84
N LYS A 18 -3.44 3.52 5.79
CA LYS A 18 -4.59 2.61 5.83
C LYS A 18 -5.42 2.69 4.55
N ASN A 19 -5.75 3.88 4.08
CA ASN A 19 -6.57 4.07 2.88
C ASN A 19 -5.84 3.60 1.61
N ARG A 20 -4.51 3.67 1.59
CA ARG A 20 -3.71 3.15 0.48
C ARG A 20 -3.67 1.62 0.45
N LEU A 21 -3.53 0.96 1.61
CA LEU A 21 -3.47 -0.51 1.71
C LEU A 21 -4.85 -1.16 1.67
N PHE A 22 -5.86 -0.48 2.22
CA PHE A 22 -7.24 -0.94 2.34
C PHE A 22 -8.23 0.08 1.76
N PRO A 23 -8.14 0.42 0.46
CA PRO A 23 -9.08 1.32 -0.20
C PRO A 23 -10.53 0.85 0.01
N SER A 24 -11.37 1.76 0.52
CA SER A 24 -12.77 1.46 0.90
C SER A 24 -12.92 0.25 1.84
N GLY A 25 -11.90 -0.03 2.66
CA GLY A 25 -11.90 -1.15 3.62
C GLY A 25 -11.65 -2.53 2.99
N THR A 26 -11.32 -2.60 1.70
CA THR A 26 -11.01 -3.86 0.99
C THR A 26 -9.54 -3.90 0.60
N LEU A 27 -8.96 -5.09 0.39
CA LEU A 27 -7.58 -5.24 -0.07
C LEU A 27 -7.31 -4.48 -1.36
N GLN A 28 -6.18 -3.76 -1.39
CA GLN A 28 -5.73 -2.98 -2.54
C GLN A 28 -5.77 -3.78 -3.85
N GLU A 29 -5.25 -5.01 -3.86
CA GLU A 29 -5.15 -5.87 -5.06
C GLU A 29 -6.52 -6.19 -5.70
N ARG A 30 -7.62 -6.07 -4.93
CA ARG A 30 -8.97 -6.38 -5.42
C ARG A 30 -9.64 -5.22 -6.12
N VAL A 31 -9.13 -4.00 -5.95
CA VAL A 31 -9.77 -2.78 -6.46
C VAL A 31 -8.83 -1.88 -7.25
N VAL A 32 -7.52 -1.93 -7.01
CA VAL A 32 -6.53 -1.11 -7.70
C VAL A 32 -6.10 -1.80 -8.99
N ASN A 33 -6.07 -1.03 -10.07
CA ASN A 33 -5.60 -1.49 -11.37
C ASN A 33 -4.05 -1.60 -11.37
N LEU A 34 -3.54 -2.63 -12.04
CA LEU A 34 -2.10 -2.88 -12.18
C LEU A 34 -1.38 -1.84 -13.06
N ALA A 35 -2.05 -1.30 -14.10
CA ALA A 35 -1.42 -0.42 -15.09
C ALA A 35 -0.85 0.88 -14.48
N PRO A 36 -1.57 1.63 -13.62
CA PRO A 36 -0.99 2.79 -12.93
C PRO A 36 0.19 2.43 -12.02
N MET A 37 0.18 1.25 -11.41
CA MET A 37 1.29 0.80 -10.56
C MET A 37 2.54 0.54 -11.40
N TYR A 38 2.40 -0.12 -12.54
CA TYR A 38 3.50 -0.34 -13.48
C TYR A 38 4.08 0.97 -14.02
N VAL A 39 3.24 1.96 -14.35
CA VAL A 39 3.71 3.29 -14.76
C VAL A 39 4.53 3.99 -13.66
N ASN A 40 4.15 3.81 -12.39
CA ASN A 40 4.82 4.46 -11.27
C ASN A 40 6.09 3.76 -10.81
N TYR A 41 6.17 2.44 -10.95
CA TYR A 41 7.23 1.61 -10.36
C TYR A 41 8.11 0.88 -11.39
N GLY A 42 7.75 0.92 -12.67
CA GLY A 42 8.52 0.32 -13.76
C GLY A 42 8.57 -1.21 -13.71
N ASP A 43 9.59 -1.77 -14.35
CA ASP A 43 9.75 -3.21 -14.55
C ASP A 43 9.93 -3.99 -13.24
N ASP A 44 10.59 -3.39 -12.24
CA ASP A 44 10.86 -4.01 -10.94
C ASP A 44 9.57 -4.36 -10.18
N PHE A 45 8.46 -3.67 -10.47
CA PHE A 45 7.18 -3.92 -9.83
C PHE A 45 6.65 -5.34 -10.10
N ILE A 46 6.63 -5.74 -11.37
CA ILE A 46 6.10 -7.05 -11.76
C ILE A 46 7.01 -8.16 -11.25
N SER A 47 8.33 -7.97 -11.36
CA SER A 47 9.32 -8.91 -10.82
C SER A 47 9.12 -9.11 -9.32
N SER A 48 8.97 -8.01 -8.56
CA SER A 48 8.73 -8.07 -7.11
C SER A 48 7.43 -8.79 -6.75
N LEU A 49 6.35 -8.60 -7.53
CA LEU A 49 5.09 -9.32 -7.32
C LEU A 49 5.26 -10.83 -7.52
N ILE A 50 5.95 -11.23 -8.59
CA ILE A 50 6.18 -12.65 -8.91
C ILE A 50 7.05 -13.31 -7.85
N GLU A 51 8.15 -12.67 -7.45
CA GLU A 51 9.07 -13.18 -6.44
C GLU A 51 8.42 -13.41 -5.07
N ASN A 52 7.42 -12.57 -4.74
CA ASN A 52 6.74 -12.62 -3.44
C ASN A 52 5.33 -13.25 -3.51
N PHE A 53 4.96 -13.86 -4.64
CA PHE A 53 3.63 -14.44 -4.82
C PHE A 53 3.49 -15.77 -4.06
N GLN A 54 2.82 -15.74 -2.91
CA GLN A 54 2.55 -16.91 -2.09
C GLN A 54 1.02 -17.10 -1.89
N PRO A 55 0.30 -17.72 -2.85
CA PRO A 55 -1.17 -17.78 -2.85
C PRO A 55 -1.76 -18.61 -1.71
N LEU A 56 -0.96 -19.49 -1.09
CA LEU A 56 -1.34 -20.29 0.07
C LEU A 56 -0.81 -19.71 1.39
N GLY A 57 -0.17 -18.54 1.34
CA GLY A 57 0.23 -17.80 2.53
C GLY A 57 -0.98 -17.17 3.21
N GLY A 58 -1.09 -17.32 4.53
CA GLY A 58 -2.15 -16.67 5.32
C GLY A 58 -1.82 -15.22 5.72
N ASP A 59 -0.63 -14.74 5.36
CA ASP A 59 -0.09 -13.46 5.78
C ASP A 59 -0.18 -12.39 4.69
N PHE A 60 -0.14 -11.12 5.10
CA PHE A 60 -0.03 -10.01 4.16
C PHE A 60 1.41 -9.79 3.73
N THR A 61 1.63 -9.67 2.41
CA THR A 61 2.88 -9.20 1.84
C THR A 61 2.82 -7.69 1.63
N LEU A 62 3.75 -6.95 2.23
CA LEU A 62 3.88 -5.51 2.01
C LEU A 62 5.09 -5.25 1.10
N LEU A 63 4.82 -4.73 -0.10
CA LEU A 63 5.85 -4.26 -1.02
C LEU A 63 5.97 -2.73 -0.90
N LEU A 64 7.14 -2.26 -0.46
CA LEU A 64 7.45 -0.84 -0.36
C LEU A 64 8.45 -0.47 -1.45
N PRO A 65 8.28 0.68 -2.12
CA PRO A 65 9.30 1.18 -3.03
C PRO A 65 10.59 1.46 -2.27
N SER A 66 11.72 1.13 -2.90
CA SER A 66 13.08 1.41 -2.45
C SER A 66 13.35 2.91 -2.31
#